data_AF-A0A417YP17-F1
#
_entry.id   AF-A0A417YP17-F1
#
_cell.length_a   1.000
_cell.length_b   1.000
_cell.length_c   1.000
_cell.angle_alpha   90.00
_cell.angle_beta   90.00
_cell.angle_gamma   90.00
#
_symmetry.space_group_name_H-M   'P 1'
#
loop_
_entity.id
_entity.type
_entity.pdbx_description
1 polymer ?
#
loop_
_entity_poly.entity_id
_entity_poly.type
_entity_poly.pdbx_seq_one_letter_code
_entity_poly.pdbx_strand_id
1 'polypeptide(L)'
;MRKLSILLVLFLLITAKPVVHGMESDEMIDLANFTISNGIPIESWQVTMKESVTAEQAERQLDKMKNGSFVTRSEDGNAIKYLLREDAKHNALQVSYTIVIPKDTTIKSEIIVIIEGTKWNEEIEGNYLSKKREIVEKYLTETSKTFACLTTDFSGIMESDVLVEEIISYFDLRHIKTQFDTVKNSTHKKIVYGYTDLWKENFIIDDAPLNLQLAIATNEKEELKYTIGTPILIHEY
;
A
#
# COMPACT_ATOMS: atom_id res chain seq x y z
N MET A 1 48.73 -10.80 -27.84
CA MET A 1 48.03 -9.82 -26.98
C MET A 1 46.63 -9.45 -27.49
N ARG A 2 46.40 -9.23 -28.79
CA ARG A 2 45.04 -8.93 -29.34
C ARG A 2 43.93 -9.95 -29.00
N LYS A 3 44.24 -11.25 -28.91
CA LYS A 3 43.24 -12.29 -28.59
C LYS A 3 42.82 -12.31 -27.11
N LEU A 4 43.66 -11.81 -26.19
CA LEU A 4 43.34 -11.74 -24.76
C LEU A 4 42.40 -10.57 -24.45
N SER A 5 42.53 -9.46 -25.19
CA SER A 5 41.67 -8.27 -25.06
C SER A 5 40.22 -8.54 -25.47
N ILE A 6 39.99 -9.43 -26.44
CA ILE A 6 38.63 -9.79 -26.90
C ILE A 6 37.89 -10.61 -25.84
N LEU A 7 38.59 -11.50 -25.13
CA LEU A 7 37.99 -12.33 -24.07
C LEU A 7 37.56 -11.50 -22.85
N LEU A 8 38.32 -10.45 -22.52
CA LEU A 8 38.02 -9.57 -21.39
C LEU A 8 36.81 -8.66 -21.66
N VAL A 9 36.64 -8.21 -22.91
CA VAL A 9 35.45 -7.45 -23.34
C VAL A 9 34.20 -8.33 -23.34
N LEU A 10 34.33 -9.61 -23.70
CA LEU A 10 33.21 -10.54 -23.67
C LEU A 10 32.73 -10.82 -22.24
N PHE A 11 33.63 -10.87 -21.26
CA PHE A 11 33.29 -11.09 -19.84
C PHE A 11 32.59 -9.87 -19.21
N LEU A 12 32.94 -8.65 -19.63
CA LEU A 12 32.28 -7.41 -19.19
C LEU A 12 30.80 -7.31 -19.62
N LEU A 13 30.44 -7.96 -20.73
CA LEU A 13 29.06 -7.96 -21.23
C LEU A 13 28.14 -8.92 -20.47
N ILE A 14 28.68 -9.88 -19.70
CA ILE A 14 27.88 -10.85 -18.93
C ILE A 14 27.55 -10.32 -17.52
N THR A 15 28.33 -9.37 -17.00
CA THR A 15 28.08 -8.74 -15.69
C THR A 15 27.16 -7.53 -15.75
N ALA A 16 26.87 -7.02 -16.95
CA ALA A 16 25.82 -6.04 -17.14
C ALA A 16 24.47 -6.75 -17.08
N LYS A 17 23.97 -7.05 -15.88
CA LYS A 17 22.52 -7.10 -15.70
C LYS A 17 22.00 -5.78 -16.26
N PRO A 18 21.04 -5.77 -17.21
CA PRO A 18 20.36 -4.53 -17.47
C PRO A 18 19.78 -4.12 -16.13
N VAL A 19 20.36 -3.08 -15.52
CA VAL A 19 19.61 -2.23 -14.63
C VAL A 19 18.61 -1.58 -15.56
N VAL A 20 17.54 -2.32 -15.86
CA VAL A 20 16.29 -1.70 -16.21
C VAL A 20 16.09 -0.79 -15.02
N HIS A 21 16.29 0.52 -15.22
CA HIS A 21 15.62 1.53 -14.41
C HIS A 21 14.14 1.27 -14.68
N GLY A 22 13.64 0.20 -14.05
CA GLY A 22 12.33 -0.36 -14.24
C GLY A 22 11.37 0.70 -13.78
N MET A 23 10.35 0.93 -14.59
CA MET A 23 9.10 1.50 -14.13
C MET A 23 8.84 0.90 -12.75
N GLU A 24 8.99 1.72 -11.71
CA GLU A 24 8.71 1.34 -10.34
C GLU A 24 7.29 0.77 -10.35
N SER A 25 7.15 -0.49 -9.94
CA SER A 25 5.86 -1.16 -10.04
C SER A 25 4.95 -0.60 -8.96
N ASP A 26 3.71 -0.28 -9.32
CA ASP A 26 2.73 0.22 -8.38
C ASP A 26 2.23 -0.92 -7.51
N GLU A 27 2.41 -0.80 -6.20
CA GLU A 27 2.17 -1.91 -5.28
C GLU A 27 0.71 -2.38 -5.30
N MET A 28 -0.25 -1.47 -5.48
CA MET A 28 -1.66 -1.84 -5.54
C MET A 28 -1.99 -2.61 -6.81
N ILE A 29 -1.40 -2.20 -7.94
CA ILE A 29 -1.55 -2.89 -9.23
C ILE A 29 -0.99 -4.31 -9.13
N ASP A 30 0.19 -4.44 -8.53
CA ASP A 30 0.84 -5.74 -8.33
C ASP A 30 0.00 -6.69 -7.47
N LEU A 31 -0.56 -6.19 -6.35
CA LEU A 31 -1.45 -6.96 -5.48
C LEU A 31 -2.76 -7.35 -6.20
N ALA A 32 -3.33 -6.44 -6.98
CA ALA A 32 -4.54 -6.73 -7.75
C ALA A 32 -4.27 -7.76 -8.87
N ASN A 33 -3.13 -7.65 -9.56
CA ASN A 33 -2.73 -8.62 -10.58
C ASN A 33 -2.47 -10.00 -10.00
N PHE A 34 -1.83 -10.09 -8.83
CA PHE A 34 -1.68 -11.34 -8.09
C PHE A 34 -3.04 -12.00 -7.84
N THR A 35 -4.00 -11.28 -7.25
CA THR A 35 -5.31 -11.87 -6.94
C THR A 35 -6.10 -12.26 -8.18
N ILE A 36 -6.15 -11.40 -9.20
CA ILE A 36 -6.88 -11.69 -10.45
C ILE A 36 -6.28 -12.88 -11.18
N SER A 37 -4.94 -12.98 -11.27
CA SER A 37 -4.27 -14.10 -11.95
C SER A 37 -4.48 -15.45 -11.26
N ASN A 38 -4.71 -15.45 -9.94
CA ASN A 38 -5.05 -16.64 -9.17
C ASN A 38 -6.57 -16.88 -9.05
N GLY A 39 -7.41 -16.10 -9.74
CA GLY A 39 -8.87 -16.25 -9.71
C GLY A 39 -9.49 -15.89 -8.35
N ILE A 40 -8.79 -15.08 -7.57
CA ILE A 40 -9.18 -14.69 -6.20
C ILE A 40 -10.02 -13.41 -6.27
N PRO A 41 -11.24 -13.40 -5.71
CA PRO A 41 -12.08 -12.21 -5.73
C PRO A 41 -11.52 -11.14 -4.79
N ILE A 42 -11.48 -9.89 -5.25
CA ILE A 42 -11.15 -8.74 -4.41
C ILE A 42 -12.40 -8.28 -3.70
N GLU A 43 -12.38 -8.27 -2.36
CA GLU A 43 -13.48 -7.74 -1.53
C GLU A 43 -13.36 -6.22 -1.41
N SER A 44 -12.15 -5.75 -1.08
CA SER A 44 -11.84 -4.33 -0.98
C SER A 44 -10.36 -4.08 -1.22
N TRP A 45 -10.05 -2.86 -1.63
CA TRP A 45 -8.70 -2.36 -1.76
C TRP A 45 -8.64 -0.90 -1.33
N GLN A 46 -7.47 -0.49 -0.83
CA GLN A 46 -7.23 0.85 -0.34
C GLN A 46 -5.77 1.23 -0.55
N VAL A 47 -5.54 2.47 -0.96
CA VAL A 47 -4.22 3.09 -1.03
C VAL A 47 -4.24 4.36 -0.20
N THR A 48 -3.40 4.39 0.82
CA THR A 48 -3.24 5.53 1.72
C THR A 48 -1.90 6.19 1.47
N MET A 49 -1.93 7.47 1.10
CA MET A 49 -0.74 8.33 0.99
C MET A 49 -0.68 9.26 2.20
N LYS A 50 0.45 9.30 2.90
CA LYS A 50 0.62 10.05 4.14
C LYS A 50 1.87 10.93 4.10
N GLU A 51 1.73 12.19 4.47
CA GLU A 51 2.83 13.15 4.51
C GLU A 51 2.81 13.98 5.80
N SER A 52 3.96 14.08 6.46
CA SER A 52 4.15 14.93 7.64
C SER A 52 4.66 16.31 7.23
N VAL A 53 3.89 17.36 7.52
CA VAL A 53 4.13 18.73 7.07
C VAL A 53 4.08 19.72 8.23
N THR A 54 4.49 20.97 8.01
CA THR A 54 4.28 22.05 8.99
C THR A 54 2.78 22.43 9.05
N ALA A 55 2.36 23.06 10.16
CA ALA A 55 1.00 23.58 10.28
C ALA A 55 0.63 24.55 9.15
N GLU A 56 1.54 25.46 8.79
CA GLU A 56 1.34 26.40 7.66
C GLU A 56 1.18 25.68 6.32
N GLN A 57 1.95 24.61 6.07
CA GLN A 57 1.78 23.79 4.88
C GLN A 57 0.42 23.08 4.88
N ALA A 58 0.01 22.51 6.01
CA ALA A 58 -1.29 21.85 6.15
C ALA A 58 -2.46 22.82 5.90
N GLU A 59 -2.41 24.03 6.46
CA GLU A 59 -3.42 25.05 6.23
C GLU A 59 -3.51 25.48 4.76
N ARG A 60 -2.36 25.69 4.10
CA ARG A 60 -2.33 25.97 2.66
C ARG A 60 -2.94 24.86 1.81
N GLN A 61 -2.68 23.60 2.16
CA GLN A 61 -3.26 22.46 1.44
C GLN A 61 -4.76 22.33 1.70
N LEU A 62 -5.19 22.54 2.96
CA LEU A 62 -6.60 22.58 3.32
C LEU A 62 -7.36 23.63 2.49
N ASP A 63 -6.80 24.82 2.32
CA ASP A 63 -7.44 25.89 1.55
C ASP A 63 -7.53 25.57 0.05
N LYS A 64 -6.54 24.86 -0.51
CA LYS A 64 -6.64 24.34 -1.88
C LYS A 64 -7.75 23.29 -2.03
N MET A 65 -7.90 22.40 -1.05
CA MET A 65 -8.85 21.28 -1.12
C MET A 65 -10.31 21.68 -0.80
N LYS A 66 -10.52 22.73 0.01
CA LYS A 66 -11.85 23.28 0.34
C LYS A 66 -12.62 23.73 -0.90
N ASN A 67 -11.92 24.20 -1.94
CA ASN A 67 -12.53 24.65 -3.19
C ASN A 67 -13.01 23.45 -4.02
N GLY A 68 -14.16 22.87 -3.64
CA GLY A 68 -14.81 21.79 -4.38
C GLY A 68 -15.20 20.55 -3.58
N SER A 69 -15.00 20.52 -2.25
CA SER A 69 -15.27 19.35 -1.41
C SER A 69 -16.16 19.65 -0.20
N PHE A 70 -16.90 18.65 0.27
CA PHE A 70 -17.59 18.73 1.57
C PHE A 70 -16.56 18.60 2.69
N VAL A 71 -16.50 19.59 3.59
CA VAL A 71 -15.53 19.62 4.68
C VAL A 71 -16.22 19.40 6.01
N THR A 72 -15.82 18.32 6.70
CA THR A 72 -16.18 18.08 8.10
C THR A 72 -15.01 18.47 8.98
N ARG A 73 -15.23 19.38 9.93
CA ARG A 73 -14.26 19.73 10.96
C ARG A 73 -14.64 19.05 12.26
N SER A 74 -13.70 18.34 12.86
CA SER A 74 -13.79 17.86 14.23
C SER A 74 -12.59 18.33 15.04
N GLU A 75 -12.77 18.42 16.35
CA GLU A 75 -11.74 18.89 17.26
C GLU A 75 -11.83 18.10 18.56
N ASP A 76 -10.68 17.64 19.04
CA ASP A 76 -10.54 16.98 20.33
C ASP A 76 -9.50 17.73 21.20
N GLY A 77 -9.11 17.15 22.34
CA GLY A 77 -8.13 17.77 23.24
C GLY A 77 -6.74 17.95 22.61
N ASN A 78 -6.41 17.20 21.57
CA ASN A 78 -5.06 17.07 21.03
C ASN A 78 -4.91 17.65 19.62
N ALA A 79 -5.95 17.61 18.79
CA ALA A 79 -5.86 18.02 17.40
C ALA A 79 -7.17 18.57 16.83
N ILE A 80 -7.03 19.31 15.72
CA ILE A 80 -8.11 19.68 14.82
C ILE A 80 -7.99 18.78 13.59
N LYS A 81 -9.09 18.14 13.19
CA LYS A 81 -9.14 17.24 12.04
C LYS A 81 -10.11 17.80 11.01
N TYR A 82 -9.68 17.84 9.76
CA TYR A 82 -10.49 18.20 8.61
C TYR A 82 -10.60 16.99 7.69
N LEU A 83 -11.83 16.51 7.49
CA LEU A 83 -12.14 15.42 6.58
C LEU A 83 -12.84 16.01 5.35
N LEU A 84 -12.29 15.75 4.17
CA LEU A 84 -12.85 16.13 2.88
C LEU A 84 -13.12 14.86 2.07
N ARG A 85 -14.27 14.81 1.41
CA ARG A 85 -14.66 13.68 0.53
C ARG A 85 -15.02 14.23 -0.85
N GLU A 86 -14.49 13.61 -1.90
CA GLU A 86 -14.95 13.87 -3.26
C GLU A 86 -16.35 13.29 -3.46
N ASP A 87 -17.20 13.99 -4.21
CA ASP A 87 -18.55 13.51 -4.51
C ASP A 87 -18.47 12.27 -5.40
N ALA A 88 -18.91 11.12 -4.89
CA ALA A 88 -18.76 9.80 -5.51
C ALA A 88 -19.63 9.59 -6.78
N LYS A 89 -20.24 10.65 -7.33
CA LYS A 89 -21.34 10.57 -8.30
C LYS A 89 -21.05 9.79 -9.58
N HIS A 90 -19.79 9.54 -9.95
CA HIS A 90 -19.47 8.90 -11.22
C HIS A 90 -18.34 7.86 -11.22
N ASN A 91 -17.66 7.59 -10.09
CA ASN A 91 -16.44 6.78 -10.11
C ASN A 91 -16.56 5.51 -9.25
N ALA A 92 -16.04 4.39 -9.75
CA ALA A 92 -15.92 3.12 -9.02
C ALA A 92 -14.86 3.15 -7.89
N LEU A 93 -14.26 4.32 -7.64
CA LEU A 93 -13.30 4.60 -6.58
C LEU A 93 -13.81 5.78 -5.73
N GLN A 94 -13.52 5.73 -4.44
CA GLN A 94 -13.76 6.81 -3.50
C GLN A 94 -12.44 7.45 -3.09
N VAL A 95 -12.45 8.77 -2.94
CA VAL A 95 -11.28 9.53 -2.49
C VAL A 95 -11.65 10.37 -1.28
N SER A 96 -10.84 10.27 -0.23
CA SER A 96 -10.95 11.12 0.95
C SER A 96 -9.61 11.72 1.34
N TYR A 97 -9.67 12.93 1.88
CA TYR A 97 -8.52 13.67 2.36
C TYR A 97 -8.74 13.98 3.84
N THR A 98 -7.76 13.71 4.67
CA THR A 98 -7.75 14.05 6.09
C THR A 98 -6.53 14.92 6.37
N ILE A 99 -6.77 16.09 6.97
CA ILE A 99 -5.71 16.96 7.47
C ILE A 99 -5.82 17.00 8.99
N VAL A 100 -4.74 16.61 9.67
CA VAL A 100 -4.63 16.61 11.12
C VAL A 100 -3.65 17.70 11.54
N ILE A 101 -4.13 18.68 12.30
CA ILE A 101 -3.33 19.78 12.84
C ILE A 101 -3.29 19.62 14.37
N PRO A 102 -2.16 19.18 14.95
CA PRO A 102 -1.99 19.09 16.38
C PRO A 102 -2.10 20.47 17.05
N LYS A 103 -2.63 20.51 18.28
CA LYS A 103 -2.64 21.70 19.13
C LYS A 103 -1.25 21.96 19.74
N ASP A 104 -0.48 20.90 19.93
CA ASP A 104 0.94 20.99 20.28
C ASP A 104 1.76 21.30 19.02
N THR A 105 2.30 22.52 18.96
CA THR A 105 3.05 23.03 17.80
C THR A 105 4.43 22.39 17.63
N THR A 106 4.88 21.57 18.59
CA THR A 106 6.10 20.77 18.45
C THR A 106 5.88 19.52 17.58
N ILE A 107 4.62 19.10 17.39
CA ILE A 107 4.23 17.96 16.58
C ILE A 107 3.89 18.43 15.16
N LYS A 108 4.40 17.72 14.15
CA LYS A 108 4.07 18.01 12.75
C LYS A 108 2.60 17.70 12.45
N SER A 109 2.02 18.48 11.55
CA SER A 109 0.73 18.18 10.97
C SER A 109 0.83 17.02 9.98
N GLU A 110 -0.29 16.37 9.70
CA GLU A 110 -0.35 15.24 8.76
C GLU A 110 -1.40 15.49 7.69
N ILE A 111 -1.04 15.18 6.44
CA ILE A 111 -1.95 15.07 5.31
C ILE A 111 -2.06 13.59 4.99
N ILE A 112 -3.29 13.08 4.96
CA ILE A 112 -3.60 11.68 4.68
C ILE A 112 -4.59 11.67 3.52
N VAL A 113 -4.29 10.94 2.46
CA VAL A 113 -5.18 10.76 1.32
C VAL A 113 -5.45 9.29 1.14
N ILE A 114 -6.72 8.94 0.97
CA ILE A 114 -7.17 7.55 0.83
C ILE A 114 -7.90 7.43 -0.51
N ILE A 115 -7.45 6.50 -1.36
CA ILE A 115 -8.16 6.05 -2.56
C ILE A 115 -8.59 4.61 -2.31
N GLU A 116 -9.88 4.31 -2.45
CA GLU A 116 -10.41 2.99 -2.11
C GLU A 116 -11.52 2.52 -3.05
N GLY A 117 -11.74 1.21 -3.08
CA GLY A 117 -12.78 0.59 -3.89
C GLY A 117 -13.03 -0.87 -3.52
N THR A 118 -14.05 -1.46 -4.14
CA THR A 118 -14.47 -2.86 -3.91
C THR A 118 -14.42 -3.73 -5.16
N LYS A 119 -13.87 -3.17 -6.25
CA LYS A 119 -13.73 -3.84 -7.54
C LYS A 119 -12.40 -3.45 -8.16
N TRP A 120 -11.85 -4.31 -9.00
CA TRP A 120 -10.67 -4.01 -9.81
C TRP A 120 -10.84 -4.55 -11.23
N ASN A 121 -10.52 -3.73 -12.22
CA ASN A 121 -10.44 -4.06 -13.63
C ASN A 121 -9.58 -2.98 -14.33
N GLU A 122 -9.34 -3.12 -15.63
CA GLU A 122 -8.50 -2.19 -16.41
C GLU A 122 -8.99 -0.73 -16.35
N GLU A 123 -10.31 -0.51 -16.35
CA GLU A 123 -10.89 0.83 -16.23
C GLU A 123 -10.59 1.44 -14.84
N ILE A 124 -10.76 0.66 -13.78
CA ILE A 124 -10.48 1.07 -12.40
C ILE A 124 -8.99 1.34 -12.20
N GLU A 125 -8.12 0.50 -12.74
CA GLU A 125 -6.67 0.68 -12.71
C GLU A 125 -6.24 1.99 -13.39
N GLY A 126 -6.75 2.27 -14.59
CA GLY A 126 -6.48 3.52 -15.29
C GLY A 126 -6.98 4.76 -14.52
N ASN A 127 -8.18 4.66 -13.94
CA ASN A 127 -8.75 5.73 -13.11
C ASN A 127 -7.94 5.94 -11.81
N TYR A 128 -7.51 4.85 -11.18
CA TYR A 128 -6.65 4.86 -10.00
C TYR A 128 -5.31 5.55 -10.29
N LEU A 129 -4.59 5.13 -11.34
CA LEU A 129 -3.31 5.72 -11.71
C LEU A 129 -3.43 7.21 -12.04
N SER A 130 -4.47 7.59 -12.79
CA SER A 130 -4.74 8.98 -13.12
C SER A 130 -5.00 9.81 -11.86
N LYS A 131 -5.84 9.31 -10.95
CA LYS A 131 -6.18 9.98 -9.69
C LYS A 131 -5.00 10.07 -8.73
N LYS A 132 -4.23 8.98 -8.56
CA LYS A 132 -3.01 8.95 -7.74
C LYS A 132 -2.02 10.02 -8.20
N ARG A 133 -1.74 10.08 -9.50
CA ARG A 133 -0.85 11.09 -10.09
C ARG A 133 -1.36 12.51 -9.88
N GLU A 134 -2.66 12.75 -10.11
CA GLU A 134 -3.29 14.05 -9.85
C GLU A 134 -3.10 14.50 -8.39
N ILE A 135 -3.34 13.60 -7.43
CA ILE A 135 -3.20 13.87 -5.99
C ILE A 135 -1.76 14.22 -5.65
N VAL A 136 -0.81 13.40 -6.11
CA VAL A 136 0.63 13.61 -5.84
C VAL A 136 1.09 14.94 -6.41
N GLU A 137 0.71 15.28 -7.65
CA GLU A 137 1.10 16.55 -8.29
C GLU A 137 0.49 17.79 -7.60
N LYS A 138 -0.73 17.68 -7.08
CA LYS A 138 -1.46 18.85 -6.52
C LYS A 138 -1.24 19.06 -5.03
N TYR A 139 -1.18 17.99 -4.25
CA TYR A 139 -1.39 18.05 -2.81
C TYR A 139 -0.23 17.49 -1.98
N LEU A 140 0.59 16.61 -2.54
CA LEU A 140 1.66 15.93 -1.82
C LEU A 140 3.04 16.29 -2.39
N THR A 141 4.09 15.83 -1.72
CA THR A 141 5.47 15.89 -2.19
C THR A 141 6.08 14.50 -2.35
N GLU A 142 7.29 14.45 -2.88
CA GLU A 142 8.14 13.26 -2.99
C GLU A 142 8.49 12.62 -1.64
N THR A 143 8.19 13.28 -0.51
CA THR A 143 8.38 12.72 0.84
C THR A 143 7.17 11.97 1.38
N SER A 144 6.07 11.95 0.62
CA SER A 144 4.88 11.19 1.00
C SER A 144 5.16 9.69 1.01
N LYS A 145 4.62 9.00 2.02
CA LYS A 145 4.67 7.54 2.13
C LYS A 145 3.39 6.95 1.59
N THR A 146 3.50 5.91 0.78
CA THR A 146 2.36 5.19 0.23
C THR A 146 2.20 3.85 0.93
N PHE A 147 0.97 3.50 1.26
CA PHE A 147 0.58 2.21 1.79
C PHE A 147 -0.53 1.66 0.89
N ALA A 148 -0.40 0.42 0.44
CA ALA A 148 -1.46 -0.28 -0.29
C ALA A 148 -1.96 -1.46 0.53
N CYS A 149 -3.26 -1.72 0.45
CA CYS A 149 -3.91 -2.82 1.12
C CYS A 149 -4.95 -3.44 0.21
N LEU A 150 -4.96 -4.77 0.14
CA LEU A 150 -5.96 -5.57 -0.57
C LEU A 150 -6.52 -6.62 0.37
N THR A 151 -7.84 -6.68 0.44
CA THR A 151 -8.56 -7.67 1.23
C THR A 151 -9.33 -8.62 0.31
N THR A 152 -9.25 -9.90 0.60
CA THR A 152 -9.96 -10.96 -0.11
C THR A 152 -10.55 -11.98 0.87
N ASP A 153 -11.74 -12.45 0.53
CA ASP A 153 -12.34 -13.64 1.11
C ASP A 153 -12.01 -14.84 0.23
N PHE A 154 -11.29 -15.81 0.77
CA PHE A 154 -11.02 -17.06 0.08
C PHE A 154 -11.95 -18.14 0.65
N SER A 155 -13.08 -18.36 -0.03
CA SER A 155 -14.12 -19.33 0.38
C SER A 155 -13.85 -20.77 -0.10
N GLY A 156 -12.67 -21.04 -0.66
CA GLY A 156 -12.29 -22.38 -1.11
C GLY A 156 -11.84 -23.30 0.03
N ILE A 157 -11.91 -24.63 -0.20
CA ILE A 157 -11.41 -25.69 0.70
C ILE A 157 -9.85 -25.67 0.80
N MET A 158 -9.17 -24.63 0.32
CA MET A 158 -7.71 -24.57 0.40
C MET A 158 -7.26 -24.24 1.82
N GLU A 159 -6.23 -24.97 2.24
CA GLU A 159 -5.53 -24.71 3.48
C GLU A 159 -4.88 -23.32 3.45
N SER A 160 -4.83 -22.64 4.60
CA SER A 160 -4.29 -21.28 4.70
C SER A 160 -2.86 -21.11 4.20
N ASP A 161 -2.13 -22.21 4.13
CA ASP A 161 -0.73 -22.22 3.70
C ASP A 161 -0.57 -22.15 2.18
N VAL A 162 -1.59 -22.54 1.39
CA VAL A 162 -1.51 -22.50 -0.08
C VAL A 162 -1.39 -21.06 -0.59
N LEU A 163 -2.27 -20.16 -0.15
CA LEU A 163 -2.21 -18.76 -0.59
C LEU A 163 -0.92 -18.07 -0.12
N VAL A 164 -0.41 -18.45 1.06
CA VAL A 164 0.86 -17.95 1.57
C VAL A 164 2.00 -18.37 0.64
N GLU A 165 2.05 -19.63 0.22
CA GLU A 165 3.05 -20.14 -0.73
C GLU A 165 2.93 -19.47 -2.11
N GLU A 166 1.71 -19.24 -2.61
CA GLU A 166 1.47 -18.54 -3.86
C GLU A 166 1.97 -17.09 -3.82
N ILE A 167 1.71 -16.36 -2.73
CA ILE A 167 2.22 -15.00 -2.51
C ILE A 167 3.75 -15.00 -2.45
N ILE A 168 4.34 -15.92 -1.69
CA ILE A 168 5.80 -16.05 -1.57
C ILE A 168 6.43 -16.29 -2.94
N SER A 169 5.86 -17.19 -3.74
CA SER A 169 6.37 -17.52 -5.05
C SER A 169 6.15 -16.41 -6.07
N TYR A 170 4.99 -15.74 -6.05
CA TYR A 170 4.66 -14.70 -7.03
C TYR A 170 5.53 -13.46 -6.86
N PHE A 171 5.74 -13.03 -5.62
CA PHE A 171 6.52 -11.82 -5.31
C PHE A 171 8.01 -12.09 -5.04
N ASP A 172 8.48 -13.34 -5.17
CA ASP A 172 9.84 -13.78 -4.82
C ASP A 172 10.25 -13.30 -3.42
N LEU A 173 9.40 -13.60 -2.43
CA LEU A 173 9.58 -13.06 -1.08
C LEU A 173 10.82 -13.65 -0.39
N ARG A 174 11.60 -12.75 0.21
CA ARG A 174 12.75 -13.06 1.06
C ARG A 174 12.51 -12.53 2.47
N HIS A 175 13.42 -12.84 3.39
CA HIS A 175 13.34 -12.41 4.80
C HIS A 175 11.99 -12.74 5.46
N ILE A 176 11.42 -13.89 5.11
CA ILE A 176 10.06 -14.27 5.53
C ILE A 176 10.05 -14.49 7.04
N LYS A 177 9.14 -13.81 7.74
CA LYS A 177 8.85 -14.01 9.16
C LYS A 177 7.38 -14.35 9.33
N THR A 178 7.06 -15.24 10.28
CA THR A 178 5.67 -15.57 10.61
C THR A 178 5.46 -15.38 12.10
N GLN A 179 4.38 -14.69 12.44
CA GLN A 179 3.90 -14.50 13.79
C GLN A 179 2.51 -15.14 13.92
N PHE A 180 2.32 -15.93 14.96
CA PHE A 180 1.01 -16.49 15.31
C PHE A 180 0.47 -15.71 16.49
N ASP A 181 -0.80 -15.34 16.42
CA ASP A 181 -1.46 -14.80 17.59
C ASP A 181 -1.97 -15.95 18.47
N THR A 182 -1.38 -16.07 19.66
CA THR A 182 -1.74 -17.10 20.64
C THR A 182 -2.79 -16.61 21.64
N VAL A 183 -3.31 -15.38 21.48
CA VAL A 183 -4.31 -14.82 22.38
C VAL A 183 -5.68 -15.47 22.12
N LYS A 184 -6.29 -15.99 23.18
CA LYS A 184 -7.64 -16.56 23.14
C LYS A 184 -8.62 -15.48 22.68
N ASN A 185 -9.34 -15.73 21.58
CA ASN A 185 -10.26 -14.81 20.89
C ASN A 185 -9.61 -13.75 19.98
N SER A 186 -8.35 -13.91 19.56
CA SER A 186 -7.82 -13.04 18.50
C SER A 186 -8.53 -13.30 17.16
N THR A 187 -8.90 -12.22 16.47
CA THR A 187 -9.44 -12.25 15.11
C THR A 187 -8.39 -12.71 14.09
N HIS A 188 -7.12 -12.41 14.37
CA HIS A 188 -5.99 -12.72 13.50
C HIS A 188 -5.33 -14.02 13.96
N LYS A 189 -5.25 -15.01 13.07
CA LYS A 189 -4.64 -16.31 13.38
C LYS A 189 -3.14 -16.34 13.08
N LYS A 190 -2.73 -15.65 12.02
CA LYS A 190 -1.38 -15.69 11.47
C LYS A 190 -1.06 -14.39 10.74
N ILE A 191 0.13 -13.86 10.97
CA ILE A 191 0.69 -12.73 10.24
C ILE A 191 2.00 -13.21 9.59
N VAL A 192 2.14 -12.97 8.30
CA VAL A 192 3.35 -13.27 7.52
C VAL A 192 3.95 -11.97 7.03
N TYR A 193 5.25 -11.81 7.19
CA TYR A 193 6.01 -10.69 6.66
C TYR A 193 6.98 -11.19 5.60
N GLY A 194 7.28 -10.36 4.61
CA GLY A 194 8.28 -10.66 3.59
C GLY A 194 8.84 -9.41 2.93
N TYR A 195 9.86 -9.62 2.11
CA TYR A 195 10.54 -8.60 1.34
C TYR A 195 10.62 -8.98 -0.13
N THR A 196 10.24 -8.07 -1.02
CA THR A 196 10.44 -8.16 -2.47
C THR A 196 11.26 -6.97 -2.98
N ASP A 197 12.08 -7.18 -4.01
CA ASP A 197 12.83 -6.11 -4.68
C ASP A 197 11.94 -5.27 -5.63
N LEU A 198 10.67 -5.64 -5.81
CA LEU A 198 9.73 -4.95 -6.70
C LEU A 198 9.36 -3.54 -6.22
N TRP A 199 9.36 -3.32 -4.89
CA TRP A 199 8.84 -2.10 -4.27
C TRP A 199 9.93 -1.37 -3.49
N LYS A 200 9.93 -0.04 -3.60
CA LYS A 200 10.92 0.83 -2.98
C LYS A 200 10.68 1.02 -1.48
N GLU A 201 9.42 1.26 -1.11
CA GLU A 201 9.04 1.50 0.28
C GLU A 201 9.25 0.24 1.10
N ASN A 202 9.96 0.36 2.23
CA ASN A 202 10.23 -0.73 3.14
C ASN A 202 10.41 -0.21 4.57
N PHE A 203 10.37 -1.13 5.52
CA PHE A 203 10.66 -0.88 6.92
C PHE A 203 11.61 -1.96 7.43
N ILE A 204 12.33 -1.68 8.51
CA ILE A 204 13.34 -2.59 9.06
C ILE A 204 12.82 -3.15 10.38
N ILE A 205 12.80 -4.48 10.50
CA ILE A 205 12.56 -5.20 11.77
C ILE A 205 13.68 -6.21 11.99
N ASP A 206 14.35 -6.12 13.15
CA ASP A 206 15.54 -6.92 13.51
C ASP A 206 16.58 -6.94 12.38
N ASP A 207 16.94 -5.75 11.89
CA ASP A 207 17.93 -5.54 10.82
C ASP A 207 17.58 -6.16 9.45
N ALA A 208 16.36 -6.66 9.25
CA ALA A 208 15.87 -7.17 7.97
C ALA A 208 14.88 -6.18 7.34
N PRO A 209 15.03 -5.82 6.04
CA PRO A 209 14.02 -5.06 5.32
C PRO A 209 12.79 -5.94 5.10
N LEU A 210 11.61 -5.32 5.20
CA LEU A 210 10.31 -5.91 4.95
C LEU A 210 9.46 -4.88 4.19
N ASN A 211 8.63 -5.33 3.26
CA ASN A 211 7.70 -4.47 2.53
C ASN A 211 6.41 -5.18 2.11
N LEU A 212 6.15 -6.36 2.66
CA LEU A 212 4.88 -7.06 2.53
C LEU A 212 4.47 -7.57 3.91
N GLN A 213 3.21 -7.38 4.25
CA GLN A 213 2.55 -7.98 5.41
C GLN A 213 1.25 -8.65 4.95
N LEU A 214 1.09 -9.93 5.26
CA LEU A 214 -0.14 -10.68 5.06
C LEU A 214 -0.74 -11.01 6.42
N ALA A 215 -1.96 -10.54 6.67
CA ALA A 215 -2.75 -10.92 7.83
C ALA A 215 -3.81 -11.95 7.42
N ILE A 216 -3.93 -13.01 8.22
CA ILE A 216 -4.89 -14.09 8.02
C ILE A 216 -5.82 -14.12 9.22
N ALA A 217 -7.09 -13.86 8.97
CA ALA A 217 -8.15 -13.83 9.95
C ALA A 217 -9.25 -14.84 9.59
N THR A 218 -10.21 -14.99 10.49
CA THR A 218 -11.42 -15.77 10.22
C THR A 218 -12.63 -14.88 10.37
N ASN A 219 -13.50 -14.85 9.36
CA ASN A 219 -14.69 -14.03 9.37
C ASN A 219 -15.81 -14.66 10.25
N GLU A 220 -16.94 -13.98 10.40
CA GLU A 220 -18.08 -14.44 11.21
C GLU A 220 -18.68 -15.79 10.74
N LYS A 221 -18.40 -16.19 9.50
CA LYS A 221 -18.86 -17.45 8.90
C LYS A 221 -17.82 -18.57 8.99
N GLU A 222 -16.76 -18.36 9.75
CA GLU A 222 -15.62 -19.27 9.86
C GLU A 222 -14.79 -19.44 8.57
N GLU A 223 -14.94 -18.53 7.60
CA GLU A 223 -14.15 -18.53 6.36
C GLU A 223 -12.85 -17.74 6.56
N LEU A 224 -11.80 -18.10 5.81
CA LEU A 224 -10.51 -17.43 5.89
C LEU A 224 -10.54 -16.11 5.11
N LYS A 225 -10.13 -15.06 5.80
CA LYS A 225 -9.98 -13.71 5.25
C LYS A 225 -8.51 -13.35 5.22
N TYR A 226 -8.07 -12.82 4.09
CA TYR A 226 -6.68 -12.45 3.85
C TYR A 226 -6.61 -10.98 3.55
N THR A 227 -5.70 -10.31 4.23
CA THR A 227 -5.42 -8.89 4.01
C THR A 227 -3.93 -8.73 3.73
N ILE A 228 -3.60 -8.31 2.51
CA ILE A 228 -2.23 -8.10 2.06
C ILE A 228 -1.95 -6.60 2.07
N GLY A 229 -0.90 -6.20 2.77
CA GLY A 229 -0.49 -4.81 2.94
C GLY A 229 0.97 -4.59 2.56
N THR A 230 1.26 -3.37 2.11
CA THR A 230 2.62 -2.92 1.77
C THR A 230 2.76 -1.43 2.11
N PRO A 231 3.91 -1.00 2.68
CA PRO A 231 4.93 -1.86 3.26
C PRO A 231 4.39 -2.64 4.49
N ILE A 232 3.36 -2.11 5.15
CA ILE A 232 2.66 -2.70 6.30
C ILE A 232 1.15 -2.40 6.25
N LEU A 233 0.38 -3.15 7.01
CA LEU A 233 -1.02 -2.83 7.31
C LEU A 233 -1.06 -1.70 8.36
N ILE A 234 -1.63 -0.56 7.97
CA ILE A 234 -1.78 0.63 8.86
C ILE A 234 -3.20 0.79 9.41
N HIS A 235 -4.11 -0.06 8.99
CA HIS A 235 -5.47 -0.14 9.48
C HIS A 235 -5.70 -1.55 10.02
N GLU A 236 -6.24 -1.64 11.24
CA GLU A 236 -6.73 -2.90 11.81
C GLU A 236 -8.15 -3.15 11.26
N TYR A 237 -8.45 -4.41 10.93
CA TYR A 237 -9.71 -4.87 10.35
C TYR A 237 -10.47 -5.77 11.32
#